data_AF-A0A934VTC5-F1
#
_entry.id   AF-A0A934VTC5-F1
#
_cell.length_a   1.000
_cell.length_b   1.000
_cell.length_c   1.000
_cell.angle_alpha   90.00
_cell.angle_beta   90.00
_cell.angle_gamma   90.00
#
_symmetry.space_group_name_H-M   'P 1'
#
loop_
_entity.id
_entity.type
_entity.pdbx_description
1 polymer ?
#
loop_
_entity_poly.entity_id
_entity_poly.type
_entity_poly.pdbx_seq_one_letter_code
_entity_poly.pdbx_strand_id
1 'polypeptide(L)'
;MAQSRALATGVCVVSLAAGYISGGRQDNVTSSNEAKELEAAVPRGRGALTASTDAEAALLASLLKGRSPADLSTDELAKILESIATAHPNTEQLAWAKNKFTLQLLLPGLSFTQLQQLVESDLIPYWLDHDVMFAFGAKNPAAAIEWAQGQPSFVSVICGAATTDPVLAAEYYKQMLNEKSSNSIELYVISSEIATNLAKSGSGELLAFYDSLPTNARTGVLGDALLVIPESQLKDTLDGIFSRIESGSISLDQQFNANLRLIATRKPDQIKAWVDTLPPGTHRDSFDLILADGFSANGQVDQARAQLSRAIERYPGNEKQLLQHIQPDDFKLLSLFSESLPSEAKLTAADLQDRAISIMTTYSQSQPNGLMDLANALEDRTEQAELVSGALNDLLSKFSAGSTWKEENYDEYLQRIETRVRSMEFSEDDTSNILHTLDAFRESLQAP
;
A
#
# COMPACT_ATOMS: atom_id res chain seq x y z
N MET A 1 36.26 19.81 11.83
CA MET A 1 36.98 18.64 12.37
C MET A 1 36.13 18.10 13.51
N ALA A 2 35.24 17.14 13.23
CA ALA A 2 35.51 15.69 13.16
C ALA A 2 35.64 15.02 14.55
N GLN A 3 34.61 14.22 14.87
CA GLN A 3 34.65 12.85 15.43
C GLN A 3 34.87 12.71 16.95
N SER A 4 34.31 11.73 17.70
CA SER A 4 33.50 10.54 17.38
C SER A 4 32.94 9.91 18.68
N ARG A 5 31.68 9.45 18.61
CA ARG A 5 31.04 8.22 19.15
C ARG A 5 31.37 7.67 20.56
N ALA A 6 30.30 7.36 21.30
CA ALA A 6 29.99 5.97 21.69
C ALA A 6 28.46 5.75 21.70
N LEU A 7 28.02 4.85 20.82
CA LEU A 7 26.67 4.31 20.67
C LEU A 7 26.58 2.99 21.47
N ALA A 8 25.47 2.77 22.17
CA ALA A 8 25.07 1.46 22.66
C ALA A 8 23.56 1.27 22.40
N THR A 9 23.29 0.57 21.31
CA THR A 9 22.26 -0.46 21.10
C THR A 9 20.87 -0.28 21.74
N GLY A 10 19.90 0.10 20.91
CA GLY A 10 18.46 -0.03 21.13
C GLY A 10 17.77 -0.46 19.83
N VAL A 11 18.17 -1.62 19.32
CA VAL A 11 17.59 -2.26 18.12
C VAL A 11 16.38 -3.08 18.56
N CYS A 12 15.17 -2.72 18.10
CA CYS A 12 14.11 -3.67 17.71
C CYS A 12 12.73 -3.08 17.33
N VAL A 13 12.48 -1.76 17.35
CA VAL A 13 11.10 -1.23 17.06
C VAL A 13 10.95 -0.59 15.67
N VAL A 14 12.01 -0.52 14.87
CA VAL A 14 11.94 0.08 13.51
C VAL A 14 11.20 -0.82 12.50
N SER A 15 10.98 -2.11 12.77
CA SER A 15 10.40 -3.03 11.77
C SER A 15 8.92 -2.77 11.44
N LEU A 16 8.14 -2.17 12.34
CA LEU A 16 6.75 -1.76 12.06
C LEU A 16 6.66 -0.35 11.43
N ALA A 17 7.63 0.53 11.72
CA ALA A 17 7.75 1.82 11.02
C ALA A 17 8.36 1.67 9.61
N ALA A 18 9.22 0.67 9.39
CA ALA A 18 9.82 0.39 8.09
C ALA A 18 8.82 -0.13 7.06
N GLY A 19 7.77 -0.87 7.48
CA GLY A 19 6.72 -1.34 6.57
C GLY A 19 5.82 -0.22 6.02
N TYR A 20 5.70 0.90 6.75
CA TYR A 20 4.94 2.09 6.31
C TYR A 20 5.82 3.12 5.58
N ILE A 21 7.15 3.09 5.80
CA ILE A 21 8.12 3.99 5.15
C ILE A 21 8.69 3.38 3.86
N SER A 22 8.68 2.05 3.68
CA SER A 22 9.18 1.41 2.44
C SER A 22 8.25 1.52 1.23
N GLY A 23 7.12 2.24 1.34
CA GLY A 23 6.20 2.53 0.23
C GLY A 23 6.30 3.95 -0.34
N GLY A 24 7.18 4.80 0.20
CA GLY A 24 7.29 6.18 -0.27
C GLY A 24 8.68 6.76 -0.04
N ARG A 25 9.25 7.31 -1.11
CA ARG A 25 10.43 8.19 -1.13
C ARG A 25 11.80 7.50 -1.02
N GLN A 26 12.28 6.96 -2.14
CA GLN A 26 13.72 6.82 -2.40
C GLN A 26 14.23 8.08 -3.11
N ASP A 27 14.65 9.08 -2.34
CA ASP A 27 15.53 10.13 -2.86
C ASP A 27 16.98 9.64 -2.79
N ASN A 28 17.60 9.52 -3.96
CA ASN A 28 19.02 9.26 -4.13
C ASN A 28 19.84 10.46 -3.65
N VAL A 29 20.56 10.34 -2.53
CA VAL A 29 21.81 11.09 -2.33
C VAL A 29 22.88 10.12 -1.81
N THR A 30 23.97 10.06 -2.56
CA THR A 30 25.15 9.22 -2.36
C THR A 30 25.89 9.43 -1.04
N SER A 31 26.43 8.31 -0.54
CA SER A 31 27.63 8.12 0.30
C SER A 31 27.47 8.04 1.82
N SER A 32 27.63 6.82 2.36
CA SER A 32 28.47 6.53 3.54
C SER A 32 28.60 5.02 3.68
N ASN A 33 29.80 4.53 3.96
CA ASN A 33 30.13 3.11 4.17
C ASN A 33 29.36 2.44 5.33
N GLU A 34 28.49 3.17 6.05
CA GLU A 34 27.61 2.66 7.10
C GLU A 34 26.43 1.82 6.56
N ALA A 35 26.00 2.04 5.31
CA ALA A 35 24.91 1.25 4.72
C ALA A 35 25.30 -0.21 4.43
N LYS A 36 26.58 -0.44 4.09
CA LYS A 36 27.12 -1.80 3.84
C LYS A 36 27.36 -2.59 5.13
N GLU A 37 27.61 -1.93 6.26
CA GLU A 37 27.69 -2.60 7.57
C GLU A 37 26.29 -2.96 8.11
N LEU A 38 25.26 -2.16 7.80
CA LEU A 38 23.87 -2.51 8.13
C LEU A 38 23.32 -3.67 7.28
N GLU A 39 23.66 -3.76 6.00
CA GLU A 39 23.24 -4.90 5.16
C GLU A 39 23.89 -6.23 5.60
N ALA A 40 25.09 -6.19 6.20
CA ALA A 40 25.75 -7.37 6.75
C ALA A 40 25.19 -7.78 8.14
N ALA A 41 24.54 -6.86 8.85
CA ALA A 41 24.06 -7.06 10.22
C ALA A 41 22.56 -7.39 10.33
N VAL A 42 21.78 -7.32 9.24
CA VAL A 42 20.39 -7.76 9.22
C VAL A 42 20.35 -9.26 8.93
N PRO A 43 19.94 -10.12 9.89
CA PRO A 43 19.67 -11.50 9.57
C PRO A 43 18.45 -11.53 8.65
N ARG A 44 18.68 -11.79 7.37
CA ARG A 44 17.63 -12.25 6.45
C ARG A 44 17.21 -13.63 6.93
N GLY A 45 16.12 -13.72 7.70
CA GLY A 45 15.51 -15.00 8.02
C GLY A 45 14.68 -15.02 9.29
N ARG A 46 13.37 -15.22 9.12
CA ARG A 46 12.47 -16.18 9.81
C ARG A 46 12.53 -16.42 11.33
N GLY A 47 13.32 -15.69 12.11
CA GLY A 47 13.57 -15.98 13.54
C GLY A 47 13.16 -14.87 14.53
N ALA A 48 12.58 -13.76 14.08
CA ALA A 48 12.28 -12.61 14.95
C ALA A 48 10.98 -12.72 15.77
N LEU A 49 10.15 -13.73 15.54
CA LEU A 49 8.82 -13.83 16.16
C LEU A 49 8.82 -14.34 17.61
N THR A 50 9.93 -14.90 18.11
CA THR A 50 10.02 -15.40 19.50
C THR A 50 10.85 -14.53 20.43
N ALA A 51 11.63 -13.57 19.90
CA ALA A 51 12.45 -12.67 20.70
C ALA A 51 11.75 -11.34 21.05
N SER A 52 10.64 -11.00 20.38
CA SER A 52 9.96 -9.72 20.61
C SER A 52 9.18 -9.70 21.92
N THR A 53 8.60 -10.83 22.36
CA THR A 53 7.78 -10.88 23.59
C THR A 53 8.57 -10.63 24.88
N ASP A 54 9.80 -11.13 24.98
CA ASP A 54 10.62 -10.96 26.20
C ASP A 54 11.18 -9.53 26.32
N ALA A 55 11.54 -8.92 25.20
CA ALA A 55 12.01 -7.53 25.14
C ALA A 55 10.86 -6.53 25.42
N GLU A 56 9.69 -6.80 24.87
CA GLU A 56 8.46 -6.03 25.12
C GLU A 56 8.03 -6.11 26.59
N ALA A 57 8.05 -7.31 27.17
CA ALA A 57 7.77 -7.52 28.59
C ALA A 57 8.79 -6.81 29.49
N ALA A 58 10.08 -6.84 29.15
CA ALA A 58 11.12 -6.13 29.90
C ALA A 58 10.97 -4.60 29.82
N LEU A 59 10.59 -4.07 28.65
CA LEU A 59 10.37 -2.64 28.47
C LEU A 59 9.13 -2.16 29.24
N LEU A 60 8.03 -2.93 29.18
CA LEU A 60 6.82 -2.65 29.96
C LEU A 60 7.10 -2.76 31.47
N ALA A 61 7.86 -3.76 31.91
CA ALA A 61 8.30 -3.87 33.29
C ALA A 61 9.17 -2.67 33.70
N SER A 62 10.07 -2.18 32.84
CA SER A 62 10.85 -0.97 33.12
C SER A 62 9.94 0.27 33.23
N LEU A 63 8.93 0.39 32.37
CA LEU A 63 7.96 1.50 32.40
C LEU A 63 7.17 1.51 33.71
N LEU A 64 6.72 0.33 34.14
CA LEU A 64 5.86 0.15 35.31
C LEU A 64 6.63 -0.17 36.59
N LYS A 65 7.96 -0.04 36.58
CA LYS A 65 8.86 -0.35 37.71
C LYS A 65 8.65 -1.76 38.28
N GLY A 66 8.42 -2.73 37.40
CA GLY A 66 8.17 -4.14 37.71
C GLY A 66 6.73 -4.48 38.07
N ARG A 67 5.80 -3.51 38.10
CA ARG A 67 4.37 -3.76 38.34
C ARG A 67 3.68 -4.30 37.09
N SER A 68 2.62 -5.07 37.29
CA SER A 68 1.73 -5.46 36.21
C SER A 68 0.85 -4.26 35.80
N PRO A 69 0.51 -4.08 34.51
CA PRO A 69 -0.51 -3.12 34.08
C PRO A 69 -1.85 -3.30 34.79
N ALA A 70 -2.20 -4.54 35.15
CA ALA A 70 -3.43 -4.85 35.88
C ALA A 70 -3.46 -4.28 37.31
N ASP A 71 -2.31 -3.91 37.87
CA ASP A 71 -2.21 -3.37 39.23
C ASP A 71 -2.33 -1.83 39.28
N LEU A 72 -2.50 -1.16 38.14
CA LEU A 72 -2.57 0.30 38.06
C LEU A 72 -3.97 0.80 38.43
N SER A 73 -4.04 1.87 39.23
CA SER A 73 -5.31 2.58 39.44
C SER A 73 -5.66 3.45 38.23
N THR A 74 -6.92 3.86 38.10
CA THR A 74 -7.38 4.76 37.02
C THR A 74 -6.61 6.08 37.00
N ASP A 75 -6.34 6.67 38.19
CA ASP A 75 -5.55 7.90 38.30
C ASP A 75 -4.09 7.73 37.86
N GLU A 76 -3.49 6.56 38.17
CA GLU A 76 -2.13 6.24 37.69
C GLU A 76 -2.12 6.09 36.16
N LEU A 77 -3.16 5.45 35.63
CA LEU A 77 -3.34 5.24 34.21
C LEU A 77 -3.52 6.55 33.45
N ALA A 78 -4.41 7.43 33.94
CA ALA A 78 -4.64 8.75 33.37
C ALA A 78 -3.35 9.57 33.32
N LYS A 79 -2.54 9.58 34.38
CA LYS A 79 -1.23 10.27 34.40
C LYS A 79 -0.25 9.72 33.38
N ILE A 80 -0.23 8.40 33.18
CA ILE A 80 0.60 7.77 32.14
C ILE A 80 0.12 8.22 30.76
N LEU A 81 -1.19 8.25 30.52
CA LEU A 81 -1.76 8.69 29.24
C LEU A 81 -1.53 10.18 28.98
N GLU A 82 -1.69 11.04 29.98
CA GLU A 82 -1.33 12.46 29.90
C GLU A 82 0.14 12.64 29.51
N SER A 83 1.05 11.87 30.13
CA SER A 83 2.48 11.92 29.79
C SER A 83 2.77 11.39 28.38
N ILE A 84 2.02 10.40 27.89
CA ILE A 84 2.11 9.90 26.50
C ILE A 84 1.58 10.96 25.53
N ALA A 85 0.61 11.75 25.96
CA ALA A 85 -0.05 12.74 25.12
C ALA A 85 0.74 14.04 24.93
N THR A 86 1.82 14.28 25.68
CA THR A 86 2.59 15.54 25.56
C THR A 86 3.32 15.70 24.22
N ALA A 87 3.58 14.61 23.49
CA ALA A 87 4.24 14.65 22.19
C ALA A 87 3.19 14.69 21.07
N HIS A 88 3.19 15.75 20.27
CA HIS A 88 2.22 15.90 19.19
C HIS A 88 2.72 15.23 17.89
N PRO A 89 1.89 14.46 17.16
CA PRO A 89 2.30 13.68 15.99
C PRO A 89 2.93 14.52 14.88
N ASN A 90 2.49 15.77 14.73
CA ASN A 90 2.93 16.65 13.64
C ASN A 90 4.22 17.43 13.94
N THR A 91 4.64 17.53 15.20
CA THR A 91 5.79 18.37 15.60
C THR A 91 6.91 17.56 16.24
N GLU A 92 6.62 16.39 16.81
CA GLU A 92 7.57 15.57 17.57
C GLU A 92 7.48 14.08 17.20
N GLN A 93 7.63 13.77 15.90
CA GLN A 93 7.39 12.43 15.34
C GLN A 93 8.10 11.28 16.10
N LEU A 94 9.36 11.47 16.52
CA LEU A 94 10.11 10.44 17.25
C LEU A 94 9.56 10.22 18.67
N ALA A 95 9.23 11.31 19.38
CA ALA A 95 8.65 11.22 20.72
C ALA A 95 7.24 10.64 20.65
N TRP A 96 6.44 11.04 19.65
CA TRP A 96 5.14 10.46 19.36
C TRP A 96 5.23 8.96 19.08
N ALA A 97 6.15 8.52 18.21
CA ALA A 97 6.32 7.09 17.90
C ALA A 97 6.67 6.27 19.15
N LYS A 98 7.55 6.80 20.02
CA LYS A 98 7.88 6.17 21.30
C LYS A 98 6.66 6.09 22.24
N ASN A 99 5.88 7.15 22.31
CA ASN A 99 4.68 7.23 23.14
C ASN A 99 3.59 6.27 22.64
N LYS A 100 3.38 6.21 21.31
CA LYS A 100 2.48 5.25 20.67
C LYS A 100 2.88 3.80 20.95
N PHE A 101 4.17 3.48 20.83
CA PHE A 101 4.68 2.15 21.16
C PHE A 101 4.47 1.81 22.64
N THR A 102 4.70 2.76 23.54
CA THR A 102 4.43 2.60 24.98
C THR A 102 2.97 2.28 25.25
N LEU A 103 2.06 2.97 24.57
CA LEU A 103 0.62 2.72 24.68
C LEU A 103 0.24 1.32 24.18
N GLN A 104 0.79 0.89 23.04
CA GLN A 104 0.56 -0.45 22.48
C GLN A 104 1.03 -1.57 23.41
N LEU A 105 2.06 -1.34 24.23
CA LEU A 105 2.49 -2.30 25.25
C LEU A 105 1.59 -2.29 26.49
N LEU A 106 1.08 -1.12 26.89
CA LEU A 106 0.29 -0.95 28.09
C LEU A 106 -1.13 -1.53 27.93
N LEU A 107 -1.83 -1.14 26.87
CA LEU A 107 -3.27 -1.42 26.69
C LEU A 107 -3.63 -2.91 26.76
N PRO A 108 -2.87 -3.84 26.12
CA PRO A 108 -3.16 -5.27 26.22
C PRO A 108 -3.08 -5.82 27.64
N GLY A 109 -2.36 -5.17 28.55
CA GLY A 109 -2.24 -5.60 29.95
C GLY A 109 -3.37 -5.14 30.87
N LEU A 110 -4.23 -4.21 30.42
CA LEU A 110 -5.29 -3.64 31.25
C LEU A 110 -6.50 -4.58 31.33
N SER A 111 -7.18 -4.54 32.47
CA SER A 111 -8.48 -5.20 32.65
C SER A 111 -9.61 -4.40 32.01
N PHE A 112 -10.73 -5.07 31.72
CA PHE A 112 -11.93 -4.41 31.22
C PHE A 112 -12.42 -3.32 32.18
N THR A 113 -12.41 -3.57 33.50
CA THR A 113 -12.83 -2.59 34.51
C THR A 113 -11.98 -1.33 34.50
N GLN A 114 -10.64 -1.47 34.36
CA GLN A 114 -9.75 -0.30 34.27
C GLN A 114 -10.03 0.51 33.00
N LEU A 115 -10.22 -0.15 31.86
CA LEU A 115 -10.56 0.53 30.62
C LEU A 115 -11.93 1.19 30.69
N GLN A 116 -12.92 0.53 31.28
CA GLN A 116 -14.26 1.09 31.51
C GLN A 116 -14.20 2.37 32.34
N GLN A 117 -13.52 2.33 33.49
CA GLN A 117 -13.35 3.51 34.33
C GLN A 117 -12.61 4.64 33.61
N LEU A 118 -11.65 4.30 32.76
CA LEU A 118 -10.91 5.27 31.98
C LEU A 118 -11.79 5.94 30.90
N VAL A 119 -12.56 5.17 30.12
CA VAL A 119 -13.47 5.74 29.08
C VAL A 119 -14.60 6.56 29.68
N GLU A 120 -15.01 6.28 30.93
CA GLU A 120 -16.01 7.06 31.67
C GLU A 120 -15.43 8.32 32.34
N SER A 121 -14.09 8.50 32.35
CA SER A 121 -13.44 9.54 33.18
C SER A 121 -13.22 10.91 32.50
N ASP A 122 -13.52 11.08 31.21
CA ASP A 122 -13.13 12.25 30.39
C ASP A 122 -11.60 12.55 30.37
N LEU A 123 -10.77 11.66 30.93
CA LEU A 123 -9.31 11.86 31.07
C LEU A 123 -8.51 11.37 29.84
N ILE A 124 -9.16 10.87 28.80
CA ILE A 124 -8.47 10.36 27.61
C ILE A 124 -8.20 11.52 26.63
N PRO A 125 -6.93 11.83 26.31
CA PRO A 125 -6.60 12.82 25.30
C PRO A 125 -7.15 12.41 23.93
N TYR A 126 -7.72 13.35 23.17
CA TYR A 126 -8.49 13.03 21.96
C TYR A 126 -7.69 12.22 20.91
N TRP A 127 -6.38 12.43 20.78
CA TRP A 127 -5.53 11.69 19.82
C TRP A 127 -5.13 10.29 20.31
N LEU A 128 -5.45 9.92 21.56
CA LEU A 128 -5.29 8.57 22.11
C LEU A 128 -6.63 7.83 22.21
N ASP A 129 -7.75 8.52 22.05
CA ASP A 129 -9.11 7.98 22.19
C ASP A 129 -9.30 6.72 21.33
N HIS A 130 -8.89 6.78 20.07
CA HIS A 130 -8.98 5.64 19.16
C HIS A 130 -8.32 4.37 19.72
N ASP A 131 -7.10 4.44 20.26
CA ASP A 131 -6.40 3.27 20.76
C ASP A 131 -7.03 2.71 22.03
N VAL A 132 -7.44 3.59 22.95
CA VAL A 132 -8.07 3.20 24.20
C VAL A 132 -9.42 2.54 23.93
N MET A 133 -10.24 3.14 23.05
CA MET A 133 -11.55 2.62 22.65
C MET A 133 -11.43 1.31 21.88
N PHE A 134 -10.42 1.17 21.04
CA PHE A 134 -10.10 -0.11 20.38
C PHE A 134 -9.73 -1.19 21.42
N ALA A 135 -8.86 -0.88 22.38
CA ALA A 135 -8.51 -1.83 23.44
C ALA A 135 -9.72 -2.18 24.32
N PHE A 136 -10.60 -1.20 24.61
CA PHE A 136 -11.84 -1.41 25.35
C PHE A 136 -12.76 -2.40 24.62
N GLY A 137 -12.98 -2.19 23.32
CA GLY A 137 -13.73 -3.10 22.46
C GLY A 137 -13.16 -4.52 22.42
N ALA A 138 -11.84 -4.66 22.35
CA ALA A 138 -11.19 -5.98 22.32
C ALA A 138 -11.32 -6.76 23.64
N LYS A 139 -11.42 -6.08 24.79
CA LYS A 139 -11.38 -6.74 26.11
C LYS A 139 -12.69 -7.41 26.51
N ASN A 140 -13.82 -6.78 26.21
CA ASN A 140 -15.14 -7.37 26.40
C ASN A 140 -16.08 -6.84 25.31
N PRO A 141 -16.08 -7.48 24.13
CA PRO A 141 -16.80 -7.00 22.95
C PRO A 141 -18.26 -6.65 23.21
N ALA A 142 -19.02 -7.54 23.86
CA ALA A 142 -20.45 -7.33 24.09
C ALA A 142 -20.73 -6.10 24.98
N ALA A 143 -20.07 -6.01 26.14
CA ALA A 143 -20.29 -4.90 27.06
C ALA A 143 -19.76 -3.57 26.50
N ALA A 144 -18.64 -3.60 25.78
CA ALA A 144 -18.07 -2.40 25.17
C ALA A 144 -18.95 -1.84 24.05
N ILE A 145 -19.47 -2.72 23.17
CA ILE A 145 -20.37 -2.31 22.09
C ILE A 145 -21.67 -1.74 22.66
N GLU A 146 -22.26 -2.38 23.68
CA GLU A 146 -23.47 -1.87 24.35
C GLU A 146 -23.24 -0.46 24.92
N TRP A 147 -22.12 -0.25 25.62
CA TRP A 147 -21.75 1.07 26.15
C TRP A 147 -21.57 2.12 25.04
N ALA A 148 -20.94 1.74 23.94
CA ALA A 148 -20.57 2.65 22.86
C ALA A 148 -21.73 3.04 21.94
N GLN A 149 -22.92 2.46 22.11
CA GLN A 149 -24.09 2.81 21.29
C GLN A 149 -24.42 4.31 21.41
N GLY A 150 -24.39 5.00 20.28
CA GLY A 150 -24.62 6.45 20.21
C GLY A 150 -23.42 7.32 20.62
N GLN A 151 -22.27 6.73 20.92
CA GLN A 151 -21.03 7.46 21.22
C GLN A 151 -20.23 7.74 19.93
N PRO A 152 -19.49 8.87 19.85
CA PRO A 152 -18.59 9.13 18.73
C PRO A 152 -17.50 8.06 18.52
N SER A 153 -17.13 7.35 19.59
CA SER A 153 -16.09 6.32 19.60
C SER A 153 -16.58 4.94 19.16
N PHE A 154 -17.85 4.79 18.77
CA PHE A 154 -18.46 3.50 18.42
C PHE A 154 -17.68 2.73 17.35
N VAL A 155 -17.14 3.43 16.35
CA VAL A 155 -16.32 2.87 15.27
C VAL A 155 -15.09 2.15 15.82
N SER A 156 -14.32 2.82 16.68
CA SER A 156 -13.10 2.28 17.29
C SER A 156 -13.40 1.06 18.16
N VAL A 157 -14.52 1.10 18.91
CA VAL A 157 -14.96 -0.01 19.76
C VAL A 157 -15.33 -1.24 18.93
N ILE A 158 -16.08 -1.08 17.83
CA ILE A 158 -16.41 -2.21 16.94
C ILE A 158 -15.14 -2.79 16.29
N CYS A 159 -14.22 -1.94 15.85
CA CYS A 159 -12.94 -2.41 15.29
C CYS A 159 -12.14 -3.22 16.33
N GLY A 160 -12.10 -2.73 17.58
CA GLY A 160 -11.51 -3.46 18.70
C GLY A 160 -12.18 -4.81 18.94
N ALA A 161 -13.51 -4.82 19.01
CA ALA A 161 -14.31 -6.03 19.17
C ALA A 161 -14.03 -7.05 18.06
N ALA A 162 -13.86 -6.59 16.81
CA ALA A 162 -13.58 -7.47 15.68
C ALA A 162 -12.29 -8.28 15.83
N THR A 163 -11.30 -7.80 16.59
CA THR A 163 -10.06 -8.55 16.84
C THR A 163 -10.22 -9.77 17.71
N THR A 164 -11.29 -9.82 18.53
CA THR A 164 -11.50 -10.86 19.55
C THR A 164 -12.77 -11.66 19.29
N ASP A 165 -13.84 -10.99 18.87
CA ASP A 165 -15.10 -11.59 18.45
C ASP A 165 -15.60 -10.94 17.13
N PRO A 166 -15.01 -11.32 15.98
CA PRO A 166 -15.39 -10.77 14.69
C PRO A 166 -16.82 -11.12 14.26
N VAL A 167 -17.40 -12.20 14.79
CA VAL A 167 -18.78 -12.59 14.48
C VAL A 167 -19.75 -11.63 15.15
N LEU A 168 -19.55 -11.33 16.43
CA LEU A 168 -20.35 -10.32 17.14
C LEU A 168 -20.20 -8.94 16.49
N ALA A 169 -18.98 -8.52 16.16
CA ALA A 169 -18.74 -7.25 15.48
C ALA A 169 -19.48 -7.17 14.12
N ALA A 170 -19.50 -8.27 13.36
CA ALA A 170 -20.25 -8.38 12.10
C ALA A 170 -21.77 -8.23 12.30
N GLU A 171 -22.34 -8.76 13.37
CA GLU A 171 -23.76 -8.61 13.68
C GLU A 171 -24.14 -7.15 13.94
N TYR A 172 -23.37 -6.44 14.75
CA TYR A 172 -23.59 -5.02 15.01
C TYR A 172 -23.35 -4.15 13.78
N TYR A 173 -22.31 -4.43 13.00
CA TYR A 173 -22.06 -3.73 11.74
C TYR A 173 -23.26 -3.84 10.78
N LYS A 174 -23.87 -5.02 10.65
CA LYS A 174 -25.08 -5.20 9.84
C LYS A 174 -26.28 -4.41 10.37
N GLN A 175 -26.42 -4.26 11.69
CA GLN A 175 -27.46 -3.41 12.28
C GLN A 175 -27.23 -1.94 11.89
N MET A 176 -26.00 -1.43 11.98
CA MET A 176 -25.64 -0.06 11.59
C MET A 176 -25.96 0.25 10.12
N LEU A 177 -25.67 -0.71 9.22
CA LEU A 177 -25.98 -0.55 7.80
C LEU A 177 -27.48 -0.32 7.54
N ASN A 178 -28.35 -0.88 8.38
CA ASN A 178 -29.80 -0.69 8.26
C ASN A 178 -30.28 0.65 8.83
N GLU A 179 -29.57 1.21 9.82
CA GLU A 179 -29.94 2.44 10.51
C GLU A 179 -29.54 3.73 9.75
N LYS A 180 -28.73 3.62 8.68
CA LYS A 180 -28.29 4.71 7.78
C LYS A 180 -27.65 5.93 8.48
N SER A 181 -27.13 5.75 9.69
CA SER A 181 -26.63 6.83 10.56
C SER A 181 -25.13 7.11 10.43
N SER A 182 -24.37 6.28 9.68
CA SER A 182 -22.90 6.34 9.66
C SER A 182 -22.32 6.88 8.35
N ASN A 183 -21.15 7.53 8.43
CA ASN A 183 -20.39 7.97 7.27
C ASN A 183 -19.80 6.76 6.52
N SER A 184 -19.79 6.81 5.18
CA SER A 184 -19.19 5.81 4.29
C SER A 184 -17.75 5.39 4.64
N ILE A 185 -16.92 6.33 5.13
CA ILE A 185 -15.53 6.05 5.49
C ILE A 185 -15.46 5.15 6.73
N GLU A 186 -16.26 5.42 7.76
CA GLU A 186 -16.31 4.64 8.99
C GLU A 186 -16.79 3.21 8.71
N LEU A 187 -17.81 3.09 7.86
CA LEU A 187 -18.35 1.79 7.45
C LEU A 187 -17.32 0.95 6.67
N TYR A 188 -16.43 1.60 5.91
CA TYR A 188 -15.32 0.93 5.23
C TYR A 188 -14.26 0.42 6.21
N VAL A 189 -13.87 1.25 7.20
CA VAL A 189 -12.86 0.86 8.19
C VAL A 189 -13.35 -0.34 9.01
N ILE A 190 -14.61 -0.30 9.48
CA ILE A 190 -15.20 -1.39 10.25
C ILE A 190 -15.27 -2.68 9.43
N SER A 191 -15.75 -2.61 8.18
CA SER A 191 -15.90 -3.81 7.36
C SER A 191 -14.58 -4.45 6.98
N SER A 192 -13.53 -3.64 6.74
CA SER A 192 -12.17 -4.12 6.49
C SER A 192 -11.59 -4.83 7.72
N GLU A 193 -11.75 -4.27 8.92
CA GLU A 193 -11.24 -4.88 10.16
C GLU A 193 -11.97 -6.20 10.48
N ILE A 194 -13.30 -6.23 10.34
CA ILE A 194 -14.10 -7.45 10.52
C ILE A 194 -13.67 -8.53 9.52
N ALA A 195 -13.59 -8.19 8.24
CA ALA A 195 -13.19 -9.13 7.20
C ALA A 195 -11.79 -9.68 7.43
N THR A 196 -10.84 -8.83 7.83
CA THR A 196 -9.47 -9.23 8.16
C THR A 196 -9.43 -10.22 9.31
N ASN A 197 -10.23 -10.03 10.36
CA ASN A 197 -10.24 -10.96 11.49
C ASN A 197 -11.06 -12.24 11.22
N LEU A 198 -12.13 -12.18 10.41
CA LEU A 198 -12.81 -13.39 9.93
C LEU A 198 -11.92 -14.22 9.01
N ALA A 199 -11.13 -13.58 8.15
CA ALA A 199 -10.19 -14.25 7.26
C ALA A 199 -9.15 -15.08 8.00
N LYS A 200 -8.72 -14.66 9.21
CA LYS A 200 -7.83 -15.46 10.07
C LYS A 200 -8.46 -16.79 10.50
N SER A 201 -9.80 -16.83 10.62
CA SER A 201 -10.55 -18.05 10.98
C SER A 201 -10.73 -18.96 9.78
N GLY A 202 -10.94 -18.38 8.59
CA GLY A 202 -11.01 -19.14 7.35
C GLY A 202 -11.74 -18.43 6.22
N SER A 203 -11.73 -19.12 5.07
CA SER A 203 -12.43 -18.72 3.85
C SER A 203 -13.94 -18.66 4.03
N GLY A 204 -14.50 -19.67 4.72
CA GLY A 204 -15.94 -19.81 4.89
C GLY A 204 -16.55 -18.63 5.64
N GLU A 205 -15.92 -18.23 6.73
CA GLU A 205 -16.33 -17.11 7.58
C GLU A 205 -16.23 -15.77 6.84
N LEU A 206 -15.12 -15.53 6.13
CA LEU A 206 -14.93 -14.33 5.32
C LEU A 206 -16.00 -14.22 4.21
N LEU A 207 -16.19 -15.28 3.44
CA LEU A 207 -17.11 -15.27 2.31
C LEU A 207 -18.57 -15.20 2.76
N ALA A 208 -18.92 -15.86 3.87
CA ALA A 208 -20.25 -15.76 4.46
C ALA A 208 -20.56 -14.32 4.93
N PHE A 209 -19.57 -13.65 5.55
CA PHE A 209 -19.71 -12.24 5.90
C PHE A 209 -19.92 -11.38 4.66
N TYR A 210 -19.04 -11.51 3.65
CA TYR A 210 -19.14 -10.76 2.40
C TYR A 210 -20.53 -10.89 1.75
N ASP A 211 -21.04 -12.12 1.65
CA ASP A 211 -22.34 -12.40 1.04
C ASP A 211 -23.51 -11.82 1.85
N SER A 212 -23.36 -11.72 3.17
CA SER A 212 -24.39 -11.16 4.05
C SER A 212 -24.54 -9.64 3.95
N LEU A 213 -23.58 -8.95 3.33
CA LEU A 213 -23.60 -7.50 3.18
C LEU A 213 -24.42 -7.05 1.96
N PRO A 214 -25.10 -5.89 2.05
CA PRO A 214 -25.71 -5.27 0.88
C PRO A 214 -24.63 -4.85 -0.12
N THR A 215 -24.96 -4.84 -1.42
CA THR A 215 -23.98 -4.63 -2.51
C THR A 215 -23.11 -3.39 -2.34
N ASN A 216 -23.68 -2.28 -1.87
CA ASN A 216 -22.95 -1.02 -1.66
C ASN A 216 -22.00 -1.03 -0.45
N ALA A 217 -22.10 -2.02 0.44
CA ALA A 217 -21.21 -2.20 1.60
C ALA A 217 -20.13 -3.27 1.38
N ARG A 218 -20.11 -3.92 0.20
CA ARG A 218 -19.12 -4.95 -0.15
C ARG A 218 -17.79 -4.37 -0.62
N THR A 219 -17.77 -3.11 -1.03
CA THR A 219 -16.56 -2.41 -1.46
C THR A 219 -15.53 -2.38 -0.33
N GLY A 220 -14.29 -2.78 -0.62
CA GLY A 220 -13.18 -2.75 0.33
C GLY A 220 -13.05 -3.95 1.26
N VAL A 221 -14.11 -4.76 1.40
CA VAL A 221 -14.17 -5.87 2.38
C VAL A 221 -13.08 -6.90 2.15
N LEU A 222 -12.78 -7.21 0.89
CA LEU A 222 -11.79 -8.23 0.55
C LEU A 222 -10.34 -7.73 0.60
N GLY A 223 -10.08 -6.47 0.96
CA GLY A 223 -8.77 -5.82 1.00
C GLY A 223 -7.66 -6.59 1.72
N ASP A 224 -7.34 -6.15 2.93
CA ASP A 224 -6.29 -6.76 3.74
C ASP A 224 -6.64 -8.19 4.19
N ALA A 225 -7.94 -8.55 4.14
CA ALA A 225 -8.42 -9.89 4.45
C ALA A 225 -7.69 -10.98 3.64
N LEU A 226 -7.47 -10.76 2.35
CA LEU A 226 -6.80 -11.76 1.51
C LEU A 226 -5.31 -11.96 1.86
N LEU A 227 -4.69 -10.99 2.53
CA LEU A 227 -3.28 -11.07 2.95
C LEU A 227 -3.10 -11.96 4.19
N VAL A 228 -4.16 -12.16 4.98
CA VAL A 228 -4.12 -12.90 6.26
C VAL A 228 -4.84 -14.24 6.21
N ILE A 229 -5.46 -14.60 5.08
CA ILE A 229 -6.05 -15.94 4.88
C ILE A 229 -4.99 -17.03 5.10
N PRO A 230 -5.32 -18.11 5.85
CA PRO A 230 -4.46 -19.28 5.99
C PRO A 230 -4.04 -19.82 4.61
N GLU A 231 -2.74 -20.12 4.44
CA GLU A 231 -2.20 -20.53 3.14
C GLU A 231 -2.92 -21.74 2.54
N SER A 232 -3.30 -22.71 3.38
CA SER A 232 -4.04 -23.90 2.95
C SER A 232 -5.44 -23.60 2.40
N GLN A 233 -5.99 -22.41 2.69
CA GLN A 233 -7.32 -21.98 2.28
C GLN A 233 -7.30 -20.87 1.21
N LEU A 234 -6.12 -20.39 0.80
CA LEU A 234 -6.00 -19.30 -0.16
C LEU A 234 -6.65 -19.67 -1.49
N LYS A 235 -6.38 -20.87 -2.00
CA LYS A 235 -6.97 -21.35 -3.26
C LYS A 235 -8.51 -21.36 -3.21
N ASP A 236 -9.08 -21.97 -2.17
CA ASP A 236 -10.55 -22.07 -2.04
C ASP A 236 -11.20 -20.70 -1.88
N THR A 237 -10.51 -19.76 -1.22
CA THR A 237 -10.95 -18.36 -1.13
C THR A 237 -10.97 -17.67 -2.49
N LEU A 238 -9.89 -17.82 -3.27
CA LEU A 238 -9.81 -17.25 -4.61
C LEU A 238 -10.84 -17.86 -5.56
N ASP A 239 -11.07 -19.17 -5.48
CA ASP A 239 -12.13 -19.85 -6.24
C ASP A 239 -13.52 -19.32 -5.88
N GLY A 240 -13.77 -19.10 -4.57
CA GLY A 240 -15.01 -18.50 -4.09
C GLY A 240 -15.24 -17.10 -4.63
N ILE A 241 -14.21 -16.24 -4.62
CA ILE A 241 -14.30 -14.87 -5.14
C ILE A 241 -14.49 -14.90 -6.66
N PHE A 242 -13.72 -15.72 -7.37
CA PHE A 242 -13.81 -15.85 -8.82
C PHE A 242 -15.19 -16.32 -9.28
N SER A 243 -15.79 -17.31 -8.58
CA SER A 243 -17.16 -17.73 -8.87
C SER A 243 -18.19 -16.60 -8.73
N ARG A 244 -17.95 -15.63 -7.83
CA ARG A 244 -18.83 -14.46 -7.66
C ARG A 244 -18.59 -13.37 -8.70
N ILE A 245 -17.36 -13.29 -9.22
CA ILE A 245 -17.02 -12.46 -10.40
C ILE A 245 -17.75 -13.00 -11.63
N GLU A 246 -17.65 -14.31 -11.90
CA GLU A 246 -18.30 -14.97 -13.03
C GLU A 246 -19.83 -14.88 -12.98
N SER A 247 -20.42 -14.88 -11.78
CA SER A 247 -21.87 -14.71 -11.62
C SER A 247 -22.34 -13.24 -11.70
N GLY A 248 -21.42 -12.28 -11.83
CA GLY A 248 -21.71 -10.85 -11.80
C GLY A 248 -22.13 -10.32 -10.42
N SER A 249 -21.97 -11.12 -9.36
CA SER A 249 -22.23 -10.71 -7.97
C SER A 249 -21.14 -9.80 -7.40
N ILE A 250 -19.96 -9.84 -8.02
CA ILE A 250 -18.81 -8.99 -7.78
C ILE A 250 -18.37 -8.45 -9.13
N SER A 251 -18.24 -7.12 -9.27
CA SER A 251 -17.50 -6.58 -10.41
C SER A 251 -16.04 -7.00 -10.25
N LEU A 252 -15.39 -7.47 -11.31
CA LEU A 252 -13.93 -7.49 -11.34
C LEU A 252 -13.47 -6.04 -11.28
N ASP A 253 -13.37 -5.50 -10.08
CA ASP A 253 -13.04 -4.12 -9.83
C ASP A 253 -11.52 -3.97 -9.63
N GLN A 254 -11.08 -2.73 -9.64
CA GLN A 254 -9.68 -2.39 -9.40
C GLN A 254 -9.18 -2.94 -8.04
N GLN A 255 -10.07 -3.16 -7.07
CA GLN A 255 -9.69 -3.61 -5.73
C GLN A 255 -9.30 -5.09 -5.73
N PHE A 256 -10.07 -5.98 -6.37
CA PHE A 256 -9.66 -7.39 -6.46
C PHE A 256 -8.32 -7.54 -7.17
N ASN A 257 -8.12 -6.84 -8.29
CA ASN A 257 -6.84 -6.87 -9.02
C ASN A 257 -5.69 -6.28 -8.19
N ALA A 258 -5.92 -5.20 -7.45
CA ALA A 258 -4.91 -4.63 -6.55
C ALA A 258 -4.54 -5.61 -5.42
N ASN A 259 -5.53 -6.26 -4.80
CA ASN A 259 -5.28 -7.25 -3.74
C ASN A 259 -4.58 -8.50 -4.30
N LEU A 260 -5.03 -9.00 -5.44
CA LEU A 260 -4.40 -10.14 -6.10
C LEU A 260 -2.94 -9.84 -6.46
N ARG A 261 -2.63 -8.61 -6.89
CA ARG A 261 -1.26 -8.14 -7.11
C ARG A 261 -0.42 -8.17 -5.84
N LEU A 262 -0.94 -7.64 -4.73
CA LEU A 262 -0.24 -7.71 -3.44
C LEU A 262 0.05 -9.15 -3.01
N ILE A 263 -0.89 -10.07 -3.23
CA ILE A 263 -0.70 -11.49 -2.91
C ILE A 263 0.28 -12.13 -3.90
N ALA A 264 0.20 -11.81 -5.19
CA ALA A 264 1.12 -12.32 -6.20
C ALA A 264 2.56 -11.91 -5.92
N THR A 265 2.80 -10.70 -5.38
CA THR A 265 4.13 -10.28 -4.93
C THR A 265 4.59 -11.06 -3.69
N ARG A 266 3.70 -11.47 -2.78
CA ARG A 266 4.09 -12.18 -1.55
C ARG A 266 4.16 -13.71 -1.71
N LYS A 267 3.31 -14.27 -2.56
CA LYS A 267 3.07 -15.72 -2.73
C LYS A 267 2.90 -16.07 -4.22
N PRO A 268 3.85 -15.72 -5.10
CA PRO A 268 3.68 -15.84 -6.55
C PRO A 268 3.41 -17.29 -7.00
N ASP A 269 4.08 -18.27 -6.39
CA ASP A 269 3.90 -19.68 -6.75
C ASP A 269 2.50 -20.23 -6.41
N GLN A 270 1.91 -19.78 -5.30
CA GLN A 270 0.55 -20.19 -4.91
C GLN A 270 -0.50 -19.58 -5.85
N ILE A 271 -0.34 -18.29 -6.19
CA ILE A 271 -1.21 -17.63 -7.17
C ILE A 271 -1.04 -18.27 -8.54
N LYS A 272 0.18 -18.62 -8.95
CA LYS A 272 0.43 -19.33 -10.22
C LYS A 272 -0.28 -20.68 -10.25
N ALA A 273 -0.15 -21.48 -9.20
CA ALA A 273 -0.83 -22.77 -9.10
C ALA A 273 -2.36 -22.62 -9.22
N TRP A 274 -2.93 -21.56 -8.65
CA TRP A 274 -4.35 -21.24 -8.79
C TRP A 274 -4.72 -20.77 -10.20
N VAL A 275 -4.01 -19.80 -10.78
CA VAL A 275 -4.27 -19.29 -12.15
C VAL A 275 -4.18 -20.39 -13.19
N ASP A 276 -3.26 -21.35 -13.02
CA ASP A 276 -3.13 -22.50 -13.92
C ASP A 276 -4.37 -23.41 -13.94
N THR A 277 -5.23 -23.36 -12.92
CA THR A 277 -6.51 -24.09 -12.89
C THR A 277 -7.64 -23.40 -13.64
N LEU A 278 -7.50 -22.11 -13.97
CA LEU A 278 -8.56 -21.33 -14.59
C LEU A 278 -8.69 -21.65 -16.09
N PRO A 279 -9.90 -21.62 -16.67
CA PRO A 279 -10.07 -21.76 -18.10
C PRO A 279 -9.37 -20.61 -18.85
N PRO A 280 -8.91 -20.82 -20.10
CA PRO A 280 -8.44 -19.75 -20.96
C PRO A 280 -9.52 -18.66 -21.15
N GLY A 281 -9.12 -17.39 -21.12
CA GLY A 281 -10.02 -16.25 -21.28
C GLY A 281 -9.46 -14.98 -20.63
N THR A 282 -10.15 -13.85 -20.85
CA THR A 282 -9.69 -12.50 -20.47
C THR A 282 -9.33 -12.37 -18.98
N HIS A 283 -10.05 -13.05 -18.09
CA HIS A 283 -9.73 -13.06 -16.66
C HIS A 283 -8.39 -13.75 -16.37
N ARG A 284 -8.17 -14.94 -16.94
CA ARG A 284 -6.91 -15.67 -16.79
C ARG A 284 -5.74 -14.85 -17.35
N ASP A 285 -5.94 -14.18 -18.48
CA ASP A 285 -4.91 -13.36 -19.11
C ASP A 285 -4.55 -12.15 -18.23
N SER A 286 -5.55 -11.48 -17.66
CA SER A 286 -5.32 -10.42 -16.66
C SER A 286 -4.57 -10.93 -15.43
N PHE A 287 -4.82 -12.16 -14.98
CA PHE A 287 -4.13 -12.73 -13.83
C PHE A 287 -2.71 -13.22 -14.15
N ASP A 288 -2.46 -13.69 -15.37
CA ASP A 288 -1.10 -14.00 -15.85
C ASP A 288 -0.24 -12.71 -15.87
N LEU A 289 -0.80 -11.56 -16.24
CA LEU A 289 -0.11 -10.26 -16.15
C LEU A 289 0.15 -9.80 -14.70
N ILE A 290 -0.83 -10.01 -13.79
CA ILE A 290 -0.64 -9.73 -12.36
C ILE A 290 0.45 -10.63 -11.76
N LEU A 291 0.50 -11.89 -12.18
CA LEU A 291 1.58 -12.80 -11.80
C LEU A 291 2.94 -12.38 -12.35
N ALA A 292 2.99 -11.92 -13.59
CA ALA A 292 4.21 -11.41 -14.18
C ALA A 292 4.76 -10.21 -13.39
N ASP A 293 3.89 -9.29 -12.96
CA ASP A 293 4.27 -8.21 -12.04
C ASP A 293 4.83 -8.77 -10.72
N GLY A 294 4.09 -9.67 -10.08
CA GLY A 294 4.52 -10.29 -8.82
C GLY A 294 5.91 -10.95 -8.92
N PHE A 295 6.19 -11.67 -10.00
CA PHE A 295 7.51 -12.24 -10.27
C PHE A 295 8.57 -11.15 -10.53
N SER A 296 8.25 -10.13 -11.32
CA SER A 296 9.14 -9.00 -11.63
C SER A 296 9.54 -8.22 -10.37
N ALA A 297 8.57 -7.93 -9.50
CA ALA A 297 8.78 -7.25 -8.22
C ALA A 297 9.73 -8.03 -7.28
N ASN A 298 9.74 -9.36 -7.38
CA ASN A 298 10.65 -10.24 -6.63
C ASN A 298 12.00 -10.50 -7.33
N GLY A 299 12.27 -9.85 -8.48
CA GLY A 299 13.48 -10.07 -9.26
C GLY A 299 13.52 -11.41 -9.99
N GLN A 300 12.40 -12.12 -10.09
CA GLN A 300 12.26 -13.41 -10.79
C GLN A 300 11.97 -13.18 -12.28
N VAL A 301 12.91 -12.52 -12.96
CA VAL A 301 12.75 -12.03 -14.35
C VAL A 301 12.36 -13.12 -15.34
N ASP A 302 12.99 -14.30 -15.27
CA ASP A 302 12.68 -15.40 -16.19
C ASP A 302 11.24 -15.92 -16.01
N GLN A 303 10.73 -15.94 -14.76
CA GLN A 303 9.35 -16.34 -14.49
C GLN A 303 8.36 -15.27 -14.92
N ALA A 304 8.70 -13.99 -14.75
CA ALA A 304 7.91 -12.87 -15.25
C ALA A 304 7.78 -12.94 -16.78
N ARG A 305 8.90 -13.10 -17.50
CA ARG A 305 8.91 -13.29 -18.95
C ARG A 305 8.07 -14.50 -19.38
N ALA A 306 8.22 -15.64 -18.69
CA ALA A 306 7.43 -16.83 -19.00
C ALA A 306 5.91 -16.58 -18.83
N GLN A 307 5.47 -15.83 -17.81
CA GLN A 307 4.06 -15.47 -17.68
C GLN A 307 3.60 -14.48 -18.77
N LEU A 308 4.42 -13.48 -19.10
CA LEU A 308 4.14 -12.54 -20.18
C LEU A 308 3.99 -13.26 -21.52
N SER A 309 4.93 -14.16 -21.88
CA SER A 309 4.84 -14.95 -23.11
C SER A 309 3.56 -15.77 -23.17
N ARG A 310 3.15 -16.40 -22.07
CA ARG A 310 1.89 -17.16 -22.00
C ARG A 310 0.65 -16.29 -22.22
N ALA A 311 0.65 -15.05 -21.76
CA ALA A 311 -0.42 -14.10 -22.01
C ALA A 311 -0.40 -13.63 -23.47
N ILE A 312 0.78 -13.23 -23.98
CA ILE A 312 0.98 -12.75 -25.35
C ILE A 312 0.58 -13.79 -26.40
N GLU A 313 0.98 -15.06 -26.23
CA GLU A 313 0.67 -16.16 -27.15
C GLU A 313 -0.84 -16.39 -27.37
N ARG A 314 -1.70 -15.89 -26.47
CA ARG A 314 -3.16 -16.00 -26.58
C ARG A 314 -3.80 -14.86 -27.37
N TYR A 315 -3.04 -13.84 -27.74
CA TYR A 315 -3.53 -12.64 -28.44
C TYR A 315 -2.83 -12.41 -29.80
N PRO A 316 -2.80 -13.41 -30.72
CA PRO A 316 -2.13 -13.24 -32.01
C PRO A 316 -2.72 -12.05 -32.79
N GLY A 317 -1.86 -11.10 -33.15
CA GLY A 317 -2.19 -9.86 -33.86
C GLY A 317 -2.91 -8.79 -33.01
N ASN A 318 -3.09 -9.03 -31.71
CA ASN A 318 -3.71 -8.11 -30.76
C ASN A 318 -2.90 -7.99 -29.46
N GLU A 319 -1.61 -8.34 -29.49
CA GLU A 319 -0.73 -8.45 -28.34
C GLU A 319 -0.67 -7.12 -27.56
N LYS A 320 -0.64 -5.99 -28.27
CA LYS A 320 -0.60 -4.64 -27.69
C LYS A 320 -1.83 -4.31 -26.84
N GLN A 321 -2.98 -4.97 -27.05
CA GLN A 321 -4.16 -4.75 -26.21
C GLN A 321 -3.91 -5.12 -24.75
N LEU A 322 -2.95 -6.03 -24.48
CA LEU A 322 -2.55 -6.39 -23.12
C LEU A 322 -1.95 -5.20 -22.34
N LEU A 323 -1.46 -4.16 -23.03
CA LEU A 323 -0.98 -2.94 -22.38
C LEU A 323 -2.02 -2.39 -21.41
N GLN A 324 -3.32 -2.41 -21.75
CA GLN A 324 -4.39 -1.86 -20.92
C GLN A 324 -4.45 -2.46 -19.49
N HIS A 325 -3.85 -3.63 -19.29
CA HIS A 325 -3.81 -4.33 -18.01
C HIS A 325 -2.49 -4.12 -17.23
N ILE A 326 -1.47 -3.52 -17.86
CA ILE A 326 -0.22 -3.09 -17.23
C ILE A 326 -0.41 -1.69 -16.67
N GLN A 327 -0.07 -1.46 -15.40
CA GLN A 327 -0.21 -0.13 -14.78
C GLN A 327 0.75 0.87 -15.44
N PRO A 328 0.36 2.15 -15.62
CA PRO A 328 1.19 3.15 -16.29
C PRO A 328 2.57 3.36 -15.65
N ASP A 329 2.70 3.17 -14.34
CA ASP A 329 3.91 3.38 -13.55
C ASP A 329 4.74 2.09 -13.31
N ASP A 330 4.30 0.95 -13.86
CA ASP A 330 5.01 -0.33 -13.76
C ASP A 330 6.05 -0.49 -14.88
N PHE A 331 7.08 0.36 -14.84
CA PHE A 331 8.11 0.44 -15.89
C PHE A 331 8.89 -0.86 -16.07
N LYS A 332 9.10 -1.62 -14.97
CA LYS A 332 9.80 -2.90 -15.02
C LYS A 332 9.00 -3.93 -15.80
N LEU A 333 7.72 -4.09 -15.49
CA LEU A 333 6.88 -5.02 -16.23
C LEU A 333 6.70 -4.58 -17.68
N LEU A 334 6.53 -3.27 -17.92
CA LEU A 334 6.39 -2.73 -19.28
C LEU A 334 7.63 -3.01 -20.15
N SER A 335 8.83 -2.83 -19.60
CA SER A 335 10.08 -3.15 -20.30
C SER A 335 10.14 -4.64 -20.65
N LEU A 336 9.84 -5.53 -19.70
CA LEU A 336 9.78 -6.97 -19.96
C LEU A 336 8.69 -7.35 -20.98
N PHE A 337 7.54 -6.67 -20.95
CA PHE A 337 6.46 -6.86 -21.91
C PHE A 337 6.93 -6.49 -23.32
N SER A 338 7.55 -5.32 -23.50
CA SER A 338 8.06 -4.88 -24.80
C SER A 338 9.14 -5.83 -25.38
N GLU A 339 10.02 -6.34 -24.51
CA GLU A 339 11.01 -7.34 -24.89
C GLU A 339 10.36 -8.68 -25.31
N SER A 340 9.21 -9.01 -24.74
CA SER A 340 8.49 -10.27 -24.98
C SER A 340 7.57 -10.23 -26.21
N LEU A 341 7.32 -9.06 -26.79
CA LEU A 341 6.48 -8.91 -27.98
C LEU A 341 7.18 -9.48 -29.24
N PRO A 342 6.42 -10.12 -30.15
CA PRO A 342 6.95 -10.50 -31.45
C PRO A 342 7.34 -9.24 -32.25
N SER A 343 8.27 -9.40 -33.21
CA SER A 343 8.86 -8.27 -33.95
C SER A 343 7.82 -7.39 -34.66
N GLU A 344 6.75 -7.99 -35.18
CA GLU A 344 5.63 -7.31 -35.84
C GLU A 344 4.71 -6.55 -34.88
N ALA A 345 4.77 -6.83 -33.57
CA ALA A 345 3.93 -6.22 -32.56
C ALA A 345 4.71 -5.32 -31.60
N LYS A 346 5.95 -4.94 -31.94
CA LYS A 346 6.77 -4.04 -31.12
C LYS A 346 6.06 -2.72 -30.83
N LEU A 347 6.24 -2.23 -29.61
CA LEU A 347 5.67 -0.96 -29.16
C LEU A 347 6.27 0.21 -29.93
N THR A 348 5.44 1.20 -30.23
CA THR A 348 5.82 2.49 -30.83
C THR A 348 5.50 3.63 -29.85
N ALA A 349 6.00 4.83 -30.15
CA ALA A 349 5.68 6.05 -29.43
C ALA A 349 4.17 6.27 -29.34
N ALA A 350 3.44 6.03 -30.44
CA ALA A 350 2.00 6.18 -30.50
C ALA A 350 1.26 5.28 -29.48
N ASP A 351 1.75 4.06 -29.22
CA ASP A 351 1.12 3.13 -28.26
C ASP A 351 1.25 3.62 -26.80
N LEU A 352 2.28 4.41 -26.50
CA LEU A 352 2.62 4.85 -25.15
C LEU A 352 2.32 6.33 -24.89
N GLN A 353 1.88 7.10 -25.90
CA GLN A 353 1.67 8.55 -25.81
C GLN A 353 0.70 8.93 -24.68
N ASP A 354 -0.47 8.29 -24.59
CA ASP A 354 -1.44 8.57 -23.53
C ASP A 354 -0.89 8.27 -22.13
N ARG A 355 -0.04 7.23 -22.02
CA ARG A 355 0.64 6.87 -20.76
C ARG A 355 1.70 7.90 -20.39
N ALA A 356 2.49 8.35 -21.36
CA ALA A 356 3.50 9.39 -21.16
C ALA A 356 2.87 10.66 -20.60
N ILE A 357 1.75 11.09 -21.21
CA ILE A 357 0.96 12.21 -20.72
C ILE A 357 0.47 11.94 -19.30
N SER A 358 -0.11 10.77 -19.01
CA SER A 358 -0.62 10.45 -17.67
C SER A 358 0.49 10.47 -16.62
N ILE A 359 1.67 9.90 -16.90
CA ILE A 359 2.83 9.92 -16.01
C ILE A 359 3.26 11.34 -15.71
N MET A 360 3.38 12.17 -16.75
CA MET A 360 3.72 13.57 -16.57
C MET A 360 2.64 14.26 -15.75
N THR A 361 1.35 14.13 -16.10
CA THR A 361 0.27 14.91 -15.48
C THR A 361 -0.14 14.49 -14.07
N THR A 362 0.03 13.22 -13.74
CA THR A 362 -0.54 12.59 -12.53
C THR A 362 0.53 12.07 -11.59
N TYR A 363 1.69 11.67 -12.11
CA TYR A 363 2.71 10.94 -11.35
C TYR A 363 4.07 11.65 -11.29
N SER A 364 4.21 12.87 -11.82
CA SER A 364 5.47 13.65 -11.89
C SER A 364 6.25 13.66 -10.57
N GLN A 365 5.55 13.87 -9.44
CA GLN A 365 6.18 13.93 -8.11
C GLN A 365 6.65 12.56 -7.61
N SER A 366 5.83 11.53 -7.82
CA SER A 366 6.12 10.16 -7.36
C SER A 366 7.09 9.42 -8.27
N GLN A 367 7.18 9.81 -9.54
CA GLN A 367 7.94 9.15 -10.59
C GLN A 367 8.74 10.18 -11.40
N PRO A 368 9.76 10.81 -10.80
CA PRO A 368 10.46 11.92 -11.42
C PRO A 368 11.30 11.54 -12.66
N ASN A 369 11.47 10.23 -12.94
CA ASN A 369 12.08 9.72 -14.16
C ASN A 369 11.07 9.01 -15.08
N GLY A 370 9.78 9.04 -14.74
CA GLY A 370 8.79 8.14 -15.34
C GLY A 370 8.64 8.27 -16.85
N LEU A 371 8.77 9.47 -17.42
CA LEU A 371 8.76 9.64 -18.88
C LEU A 371 9.93 8.92 -19.56
N MET A 372 11.12 9.00 -18.97
CA MET A 372 12.32 8.37 -19.52
C MET A 372 12.29 6.85 -19.31
N ASP A 373 11.79 6.40 -18.15
CA ASP A 373 11.61 4.98 -17.86
C ASP A 373 10.55 4.34 -18.79
N LEU A 374 9.49 5.09 -19.12
CA LEU A 374 8.51 4.71 -20.14
C LEU A 374 9.15 4.65 -21.53
N ALA A 375 9.92 5.67 -21.93
CA ALA A 375 10.60 5.69 -23.22
C ALA A 375 11.55 4.51 -23.36
N ASN A 376 12.30 4.15 -22.32
CA ASN A 376 13.20 2.98 -22.33
C ASN A 376 12.48 1.63 -22.55
N ALA A 377 11.16 1.56 -22.47
CA ALA A 377 10.42 0.39 -22.89
C ALA A 377 10.36 0.23 -24.42
N LEU A 378 10.61 1.27 -25.20
CA LEU A 378 10.67 1.21 -26.66
C LEU A 378 12.04 0.72 -27.12
N GLU A 379 12.09 -0.18 -28.09
CA GLU A 379 13.35 -0.74 -28.61
C GLU A 379 14.08 0.22 -29.55
N ASP A 380 13.33 0.98 -30.35
CA ASP A 380 13.85 1.91 -31.34
C ASP A 380 14.15 3.29 -30.74
N ARG A 381 15.33 3.85 -31.04
CA ARG A 381 15.78 5.14 -30.49
C ARG A 381 15.01 6.33 -31.04
N THR A 382 14.56 6.27 -32.28
CA THR A 382 13.74 7.31 -32.88
C THR A 382 12.36 7.30 -32.23
N GLU A 383 11.76 6.13 -32.02
CA GLU A 383 10.49 6.00 -31.27
C GLU A 383 10.62 6.50 -29.82
N GLN A 384 11.75 6.26 -29.15
CA GLN A 384 12.04 6.84 -27.83
C GLN A 384 12.03 8.38 -27.87
N ALA A 385 12.73 8.98 -28.84
CA ALA A 385 12.80 10.43 -28.99
C ALA A 385 11.44 11.05 -29.38
N GLU A 386 10.69 10.38 -30.25
CA GLU A 386 9.34 10.76 -30.64
C GLU A 386 8.38 10.75 -29.45
N LEU A 387 8.43 9.73 -28.60
CA LEU A 387 7.60 9.68 -27.37
C LEU A 387 7.92 10.84 -26.42
N VAL A 388 9.22 11.08 -26.16
CA VAL A 388 9.65 12.14 -25.22
C VAL A 388 9.27 13.51 -25.76
N SER A 389 9.58 13.80 -27.03
CA SER A 389 9.26 15.09 -27.66
C SER A 389 7.74 15.29 -27.81
N GLY A 390 7.01 14.25 -28.22
CA GLY A 390 5.55 14.26 -28.33
C GLY A 390 4.87 14.55 -27.00
N ALA A 391 5.24 13.85 -25.93
CA ALA A 391 4.67 14.06 -24.61
C ALA A 391 4.94 15.47 -24.06
N LEU A 392 6.15 16.01 -24.28
CA LEU A 392 6.49 17.38 -23.90
C LEU A 392 5.69 18.43 -24.69
N ASN A 393 5.52 18.24 -26.00
CA ASN A 393 4.72 19.13 -26.86
C ASN A 393 3.23 19.12 -26.46
N ASP A 394 2.67 17.95 -26.15
CA ASP A 394 1.28 17.83 -25.70
C ASP A 394 1.08 18.50 -24.33
N LEU A 395 2.04 18.34 -23.43
CA LEU A 395 1.99 19.03 -22.14
C LEU A 395 2.09 20.55 -22.31
N LEU A 396 2.98 21.03 -23.20
CA LEU A 396 3.12 22.45 -23.53
C LEU A 396 1.81 23.04 -24.08
N SER A 397 1.15 22.29 -24.98
CA SER A 397 -0.14 22.68 -25.55
C SER A 397 -1.22 22.79 -24.47
N LYS A 398 -1.30 21.82 -23.56
CA LYS A 398 -2.24 21.85 -22.43
C LYS A 398 -1.99 23.04 -21.50
N PHE A 399 -0.74 23.31 -21.18
CA PHE A 399 -0.35 24.46 -20.35
C PHE A 399 -0.73 25.78 -21.01
N SER A 400 -0.42 25.93 -22.30
CA SER A 400 -0.77 27.11 -23.10
C SER A 400 -2.29 27.32 -23.23
N ALA A 401 -3.09 26.26 -23.12
CA ALA A 401 -4.56 26.32 -23.11
C ALA A 401 -5.16 26.72 -21.75
N GLY A 402 -4.34 27.10 -20.76
CA GLY A 402 -4.79 27.59 -19.47
C GLY A 402 -5.08 26.48 -18.44
N SER A 403 -4.56 25.27 -18.64
CA SER A 403 -4.61 24.25 -17.59
C SER A 403 -3.76 24.71 -16.40
N THR A 404 -4.38 24.93 -15.24
CA THR A 404 -3.67 25.31 -14.02
C THR A 404 -2.98 24.09 -13.42
N TRP A 405 -1.85 23.73 -14.01
CA TRP A 405 -0.99 22.72 -13.46
C TRP A 405 -0.13 23.42 -12.40
N LYS A 406 -0.47 23.23 -11.12
CA LYS A 406 0.13 23.91 -9.97
C LYS A 406 1.11 22.98 -9.24
N GLU A 407 2.35 22.86 -9.71
CA GLU A 407 3.41 22.21 -8.96
C GLU A 407 4.57 23.17 -8.72
N GLU A 408 5.11 23.15 -7.50
CA GLU A 408 6.16 24.06 -7.05
C GLU A 408 7.57 23.63 -7.53
N ASN A 409 7.71 22.53 -8.31
CA ASN A 409 9.00 21.89 -8.62
C ASN A 409 9.23 21.57 -10.13
N TYR A 410 8.63 22.30 -11.06
CA TYR A 410 8.75 21.97 -12.50
C TYR A 410 10.18 22.06 -13.06
N ASP A 411 10.93 23.08 -12.67
CA ASP A 411 12.29 23.27 -13.16
C ASP A 411 13.18 22.07 -12.82
N GLU A 412 13.01 21.50 -11.63
CA GLU A 412 13.75 20.31 -11.20
C GLU A 412 13.37 19.09 -12.05
N TYR A 413 12.08 18.88 -12.33
CA TYR A 413 11.61 17.79 -13.18
C TYR A 413 12.12 17.93 -14.63
N LEU A 414 11.99 19.11 -15.23
CA LEU A 414 12.49 19.38 -16.59
C LEU A 414 14.01 19.27 -16.67
N GLN A 415 14.75 19.69 -15.64
CA GLN A 415 16.19 19.54 -15.56
C GLN A 415 16.61 18.05 -15.49
N ARG A 416 15.83 17.21 -14.79
CA ARG A 416 16.05 15.76 -14.76
C ARG A 416 15.83 15.15 -16.15
N ILE A 417 14.76 15.53 -16.85
CA ILE A 417 14.53 15.10 -18.25
C ILE A 417 15.70 15.54 -19.14
N GLU A 418 16.09 16.81 -19.10
CA GLU A 418 17.22 17.33 -19.87
C GLU A 418 18.50 16.53 -19.61
N THR A 419 18.84 16.30 -18.35
CA THR A 419 20.02 15.54 -17.95
C THR A 419 19.98 14.13 -18.53
N ARG A 420 18.81 13.49 -18.51
CA ARG A 420 18.61 12.14 -19.07
C ARG A 420 18.72 12.13 -20.59
N VAL A 421 18.05 13.05 -21.28
CA VAL A 421 18.12 13.20 -22.74
C VAL A 421 19.56 13.36 -23.19
N ARG A 422 20.35 14.20 -22.52
CA ARG A 422 21.78 14.39 -22.81
C ARG A 422 22.64 13.16 -22.52
N SER A 423 22.20 12.28 -21.62
CA SER A 423 22.89 11.03 -21.29
C SER A 423 22.49 9.85 -22.18
N MET A 424 21.40 9.98 -22.92
CA MET A 424 20.93 8.95 -23.84
C MET A 424 21.61 9.11 -25.19
N GLU A 425 21.83 7.99 -25.87
CA GLU A 425 22.46 7.92 -27.19
C GLU A 425 21.43 8.21 -28.29
N PHE A 426 20.72 9.33 -28.19
CA PHE A 426 19.87 9.84 -29.27
C PHE A 426 20.71 10.44 -30.39
N SER A 427 20.12 10.60 -31.58
CA SER A 427 20.77 11.36 -32.65
C SER A 427 20.93 12.84 -32.24
N GLU A 428 21.86 13.55 -32.89
CA GLU A 428 22.04 14.99 -32.62
C GLU A 428 20.77 15.79 -32.93
N ASP A 429 20.06 15.41 -33.99
CA ASP A 429 18.80 16.06 -34.40
C ASP A 429 17.70 15.82 -33.37
N ASP A 430 17.52 14.57 -32.92
CA ASP A 430 16.53 14.20 -31.90
C ASP A 430 16.81 14.89 -30.56
N THR A 431 18.08 14.88 -30.13
CA THR A 431 18.53 15.56 -28.92
C THR A 431 18.22 17.04 -29.00
N SER A 432 18.56 17.68 -30.13
CA SER A 432 18.31 19.11 -30.34
C SER A 432 16.82 19.44 -30.33
N ASN A 433 15.98 18.59 -30.95
CA ASN A 433 14.54 18.76 -30.97
C ASN A 433 13.93 18.68 -29.56
N ILE A 434 14.29 17.66 -28.78
CA ILE A 434 13.79 17.50 -27.39
C ILE A 434 14.22 18.67 -26.51
N LEU A 435 15.49 19.08 -26.60
CA LEU A 435 16.01 20.22 -25.83
C LEU A 435 15.30 21.53 -26.21
N HIS A 436 15.01 21.73 -27.49
CA HIS A 436 14.25 22.89 -27.96
C HIS A 436 12.83 22.90 -27.37
N THR A 437 12.14 21.76 -27.34
CA THR A 437 10.82 21.66 -26.71
C THR A 437 10.87 21.91 -25.19
N LEU A 438 11.89 21.43 -24.49
CA LEU A 438 12.08 21.70 -23.06
C LEU A 438 12.27 23.19 -22.78
N ASP A 439 13.05 23.88 -23.59
CA ASP A 439 13.26 25.32 -23.44
C ASP A 439 11.98 26.12 -23.72
N ALA A 440 11.23 25.76 -24.77
CA ALA A 440 9.91 26.36 -25.03
C ALA A 440 8.93 26.12 -23.87
N PHE A 441 9.00 24.95 -23.22
CA PHE A 441 8.19 24.67 -22.04
C PHE A 441 8.55 25.57 -20.87
N ARG A 442 9.84 25.75 -20.57
CA ARG A 442 10.32 26.65 -19.50
C ARG A 442 9.90 28.10 -19.75
N GLU A 443 10.00 28.57 -20.98
CA GLU A 443 9.55 29.92 -21.35
C GLU A 443 8.05 30.09 -21.09
N SER A 444 7.24 29.07 -21.37
CA SER A 444 5.79 29.11 -21.11
C SER A 444 5.45 29.17 -19.61
N LEU A 445 6.25 28.54 -18.74
CA LEU A 445 6.08 28.60 -17.28
C LEU A 445 6.40 29.98 -16.70
N GLN A 446 7.28 30.75 -17.37
CA GLN A 446 7.70 32.08 -16.95
C GLN A 446 6.80 33.19 -17.51
N ALA A 447 5.91 32.87 -18.45
CA ALA A 447 4.97 33.82 -19.01
C ALA A 447 3.93 34.23 -17.94
N PRO A 448 3.69 35.55 -17.77
CA PRO A 448 2.86 36.10 -16.70
C PRO A 448 1.36 35.78 -16.79
#